data_AF-A0A1F0VU92-F1
#
_entry.id   AF-A0A1F0VU92-F1
#
_cell.length_a   1.000
_cell.length_b   1.000
_cell.length_c   1.000
_cell.angle_alpha   90.00
_cell.angle_beta   90.00
_cell.angle_gamma   90.00
#
_symmetry.space_group_name_H-M   'P 1'
#
loop_
_entity.id
_entity.type
_entity.pdbx_description
1 polymer ?
#
loop_
_entity_poly.entity_id
_entity_poly.type
_entity_poly.pdbx_seq_one_letter_code
_entity_poly.pdbx_strand_id
1 'polypeptide(L)'
;MVLDRPLNAAELYATHNRVSVSPDVVRRLGTALGYEAIEAFGENTTKRLATVFDLGDIIDLLLLGQLPDLEVAPAMEQQVEADVARKLVRRISAGDYLTRQQVHDLLPRETVTLFRMGHPRLWAFAVRQRLPRNAEKAIPESFHRDITGPYTTPEEAWLGMYVADATHLGELDARVEGAGLDEDRQQRLRLGMSLADTYRQVWSSARGHWRVSPNTTYIVPSRLGYCPFVFRVAEGGWRCDSFDGGQDRYMATEGYWIDVERERLIHLGAPDPEDSWLPKVSVAAEPPSEVDMQVARTLSGKLIALGAAQKNITIRLRQKNRTLRF
;
A
#
# COMPACT_ATOMS: atom_id res chain seq x y z
N MET A 1 -0.36 -15.13 36.66
CA MET A 1 -1.52 -15.91 36.15
C MET A 1 -1.03 -16.78 35.02
N VAL A 2 -1.02 -18.10 35.21
CA VAL A 2 -0.82 -19.07 34.12
C VAL A 2 -2.17 -19.21 33.43
N LEU A 3 -2.21 -19.10 32.10
CA LEU A 3 -3.46 -19.26 31.34
C LEU A 3 -3.90 -20.73 31.39
N ASP A 4 -5.05 -21.01 32.01
CA ASP A 4 -5.66 -22.35 32.14
C ASP A 4 -6.23 -22.92 30.81
N ARG A 5 -5.99 -22.23 29.69
CA ARG A 5 -6.41 -22.68 28.36
C ARG A 5 -5.37 -22.36 27.29
N PRO A 6 -5.28 -23.17 26.22
CA PRO A 6 -4.48 -22.83 25.05
C PRO A 6 -4.95 -21.50 24.42
N LEU A 7 -4.00 -20.72 23.91
CA LEU A 7 -4.27 -19.50 23.14
C LEU A 7 -5.03 -19.87 21.85
N ASN A 8 -6.00 -19.06 21.45
CA ASN A 8 -6.59 -19.18 20.11
C ASN A 8 -5.72 -18.47 19.06
N ALA A 9 -6.00 -18.67 17.77
CA ALA A 9 -5.18 -18.13 16.71
C ALA A 9 -5.11 -16.59 16.71
N ALA A 10 -6.17 -15.91 17.17
CA ALA A 10 -6.21 -14.46 17.28
C ALA A 10 -5.27 -13.94 18.39
N GLU A 11 -5.29 -14.59 19.56
CA GLU A 11 -4.44 -14.24 20.71
C GLU A 11 -2.96 -14.47 20.40
N LEU A 12 -2.61 -15.57 19.73
CA LEU A 12 -1.25 -15.83 19.29
C LEU A 12 -0.77 -14.77 18.29
N TYR A 13 -1.61 -14.43 17.31
CA TYR A 13 -1.26 -13.43 16.30
C TYR A 13 -1.04 -12.04 16.91
N ALA A 14 -1.86 -11.64 17.88
CA ALA A 14 -1.73 -10.36 18.56
C ALA A 14 -0.41 -10.20 19.34
N THR A 15 0.24 -11.29 19.78
CA THR A 15 1.58 -11.18 20.41
C THR A 15 2.66 -10.65 19.46
N HIS A 16 2.41 -10.65 18.15
CA HIS A 16 3.29 -10.09 17.14
C HIS A 16 2.98 -8.63 16.78
N ASN A 17 1.89 -8.05 17.31
CA ASN A 17 1.50 -6.68 17.03
C ASN A 17 2.23 -5.67 17.93
N ARG A 18 2.51 -4.49 17.39
CA ARG A 18 3.29 -3.42 18.05
C ARG A 18 2.47 -2.62 19.08
N VAL A 19 1.15 -2.76 19.09
CA VAL A 19 0.23 -2.11 20.04
C VAL A 19 -0.32 -3.18 20.97
N SER A 20 -0.19 -2.97 22.29
CA SER A 20 -0.77 -3.87 23.28
C SER A 20 -2.29 -3.69 23.33
N VAL A 21 -3.00 -4.65 22.75
CA VAL A 21 -4.47 -4.74 22.81
C VAL A 21 -4.84 -5.82 23.82
N SER A 22 -5.85 -5.56 24.66
CA SER A 22 -6.26 -6.54 25.67
C SER A 22 -6.68 -7.87 25.01
N PRO A 23 -6.37 -9.03 25.61
CA PRO A 23 -6.75 -10.33 25.06
C PRO A 23 -8.26 -10.48 24.80
N ASP A 24 -9.11 -9.86 25.61
CA ASP A 24 -10.56 -9.92 25.40
C ASP A 24 -11.00 -9.20 24.11
N VAL A 25 -10.44 -8.02 23.83
CA VAL A 25 -10.72 -7.29 22.58
C VAL A 25 -10.23 -8.06 21.37
N VAL A 26 -9.02 -8.64 21.45
CA VAL A 26 -8.46 -9.50 20.39
C VAL A 26 -9.37 -10.70 20.14
N ARG A 27 -9.86 -11.35 21.20
CA ARG A 27 -10.78 -12.49 21.08
C ARG A 27 -12.09 -12.08 20.40
N ARG A 28 -12.69 -10.96 20.79
CA ARG A 28 -13.93 -10.45 20.18
C ARG A 28 -13.76 -10.13 18.69
N LEU A 29 -12.64 -9.51 18.32
CA LEU A 29 -12.29 -9.28 16.91
C LEU A 29 -12.07 -10.61 16.17
N GLY A 30 -11.34 -11.53 16.79
CA GLY A 30 -11.10 -12.87 16.25
C GLY A 30 -12.39 -13.65 15.98
N THR A 31 -13.34 -13.62 16.91
CA THR A 31 -14.69 -14.20 16.74
C THR A 31 -15.40 -13.61 15.52
N ALA A 32 -15.45 -12.28 15.42
CA ALA A 32 -16.12 -11.60 14.30
C ALA A 32 -15.49 -11.93 12.93
N LEU A 33 -14.21 -12.29 12.91
CA LEU A 33 -13.44 -12.58 11.71
C LEU A 33 -13.24 -14.09 11.46
N GLY A 34 -13.84 -14.95 12.29
CA GLY A 34 -13.76 -16.42 12.16
C GLY A 34 -12.43 -17.05 12.61
N TYR A 35 -11.54 -16.29 13.27
CA TYR A 35 -10.29 -16.83 13.82
C TYR A 35 -10.53 -17.83 14.95
N GLU A 36 -11.64 -17.72 15.68
CA GLU A 36 -11.96 -18.62 16.80
C GLU A 36 -12.16 -20.08 16.38
N ALA A 37 -12.53 -20.31 15.12
CA ALA A 37 -12.71 -21.66 14.56
C ALA A 37 -11.38 -22.29 14.08
N ILE A 38 -10.27 -21.54 14.16
CA ILE A 38 -8.95 -21.98 13.75
C ILE A 38 -8.15 -22.31 15.01
N GLU A 39 -7.83 -23.59 15.18
CA GLU A 39 -6.91 -24.03 16.21
C GLU A 39 -5.55 -23.33 16.05
N ALA A 40 -5.03 -22.76 17.14
CA ALA A 40 -3.75 -22.05 17.11
C ALA A 40 -2.56 -22.98 16.80
N PHE A 41 -2.69 -24.26 17.15
CA PHE A 41 -1.66 -25.28 17.02
C PHE A 41 -2.23 -26.48 16.24
N GLY A 42 -2.41 -26.31 14.94
CA GLY A 42 -2.79 -27.39 14.01
C GLY A 42 -1.90 -27.44 12.78
N GLU A 43 -1.77 -28.61 12.14
CA GLU A 43 -0.90 -28.83 10.98
C GLU A 43 -1.18 -27.88 9.80
N ASN A 44 -2.44 -27.43 9.66
CA ASN A 44 -2.89 -26.57 8.56
C ASN A 44 -3.22 -25.12 8.99
N THR A 45 -2.79 -24.70 10.18
CA THR A 45 -3.11 -23.36 10.75
C THR A 45 -2.76 -22.23 9.77
N THR A 46 -1.55 -22.24 9.20
CA THR A 46 -1.09 -21.21 8.28
C THR A 46 -1.98 -21.08 7.04
N LYS A 47 -2.46 -22.19 6.47
CA LYS A 47 -3.34 -22.16 5.29
C LYS A 47 -4.70 -21.56 5.62
N ARG A 48 -5.30 -21.96 6.75
CA ARG A 48 -6.57 -21.40 7.24
C ARG A 48 -6.44 -19.91 7.58
N LEU A 49 -5.33 -19.51 8.20
CA LEU A 49 -5.04 -18.10 8.46
C LEU A 49 -4.82 -17.28 7.19
N ALA A 50 -4.39 -17.92 6.10
CA ALA A 50 -4.19 -17.26 4.82
C ALA A 50 -5.49 -16.86 4.11
N THR A 51 -6.65 -17.27 4.64
CA THR A 51 -7.97 -16.95 4.09
C THR A 51 -8.74 -15.91 4.89
N VAL A 52 -8.20 -15.42 6.01
CA VAL A 52 -8.80 -14.42 6.90
C VAL A 52 -7.97 -13.14 6.97
N PHE A 53 -8.52 -12.03 7.47
CA PHE A 53 -7.80 -10.75 7.56
C PHE A 53 -6.83 -10.69 8.72
N ASP A 54 -5.65 -10.14 8.46
CA ASP A 54 -4.70 -9.73 9.48
C ASP A 54 -5.34 -8.86 10.59
N LEU A 55 -5.25 -9.30 11.85
CA LEU A 55 -5.85 -8.55 12.97
C LEU A 55 -5.21 -7.18 13.18
N GLY A 56 -3.92 -7.02 12.89
CA GLY A 56 -3.24 -5.72 12.91
C GLY A 56 -3.83 -4.79 11.87
N ASP A 57 -4.10 -5.28 10.65
CA ASP A 57 -4.75 -4.47 9.62
C ASP A 57 -6.17 -4.02 10.05
N ILE A 58 -6.91 -4.89 10.75
CA ILE A 58 -8.26 -4.56 11.26
C ILE A 58 -8.19 -3.53 12.40
N ILE A 59 -7.23 -3.66 13.30
CA ILE A 59 -6.99 -2.67 14.37
C ILE A 59 -6.65 -1.32 13.74
N ASP A 60 -5.78 -1.29 12.72
CA ASP A 60 -5.45 -0.07 11.99
C ASP A 60 -6.71 0.55 11.33
N LEU A 61 -7.57 -0.26 10.69
CA LEU A 61 -8.84 0.25 10.12
C LEU A 61 -9.77 0.85 11.19
N LEU A 62 -9.90 0.20 12.34
CA LEU A 62 -10.73 0.69 13.45
C LEU A 62 -10.18 2.00 14.01
N LEU A 63 -8.86 2.12 14.18
CA LEU A 63 -8.22 3.35 14.64
C LEU A 63 -8.41 4.48 13.61
N LEU A 64 -8.09 4.24 12.34
CA LEU A 64 -8.26 5.23 11.27
C LEU A 64 -9.71 5.72 11.18
N GLY A 65 -10.68 4.83 11.37
CA GLY A 65 -12.11 5.18 11.35
C GLY A 65 -12.60 5.95 12.58
N GLN A 66 -11.79 6.14 13.63
CA GLN A 66 -12.18 6.86 14.85
C GLN A 66 -11.35 8.12 15.10
N LEU A 67 -10.11 8.16 14.59
CA LEU A 67 -9.15 9.24 14.88
C LEU A 67 -9.70 10.64 14.60
N PRO A 68 -10.33 10.94 13.45
CA PRO A 68 -10.81 12.30 13.17
C PRO A 68 -11.88 12.80 14.15
N ASP A 69 -12.66 11.91 14.76
CA ASP A 69 -13.69 12.30 15.74
C ASP A 69 -13.07 12.77 17.07
N LEU A 70 -11.79 12.47 17.30
CA LEU A 70 -11.02 12.85 18.49
C LEU A 70 -10.15 14.09 18.27
N GLU A 71 -9.98 14.52 17.01
CA GLU A 71 -9.14 15.65 16.63
C GLU A 71 -9.93 16.98 16.68
N VAL A 72 -9.25 18.06 17.08
CA VAL A 72 -9.90 19.38 17.24
C VAL A 72 -10.34 19.98 15.89
N ALA A 73 -9.60 19.69 14.83
CA ALA A 73 -9.90 20.16 13.46
C ALA A 73 -9.24 19.20 12.44
N PRO A 74 -9.80 17.99 12.23
CA PRO A 74 -9.25 17.04 11.28
C PRO A 74 -9.31 17.58 9.85
N ALA A 75 -8.24 17.37 9.07
CA ALA A 75 -8.19 17.70 7.66
C ALA A 75 -9.22 16.90 6.84
N MET A 76 -9.59 17.40 5.65
CA MET A 76 -10.59 16.75 4.80
C MET A 76 -10.14 15.34 4.39
N GLU A 77 -8.87 15.16 4.06
CA GLU A 77 -8.28 13.89 3.66
C GLU A 77 -8.34 12.86 4.79
N GLN A 78 -8.13 13.29 6.04
CA GLN A 78 -8.24 12.45 7.23
C GLN A 78 -9.69 12.00 7.44
N GLN A 79 -10.66 12.90 7.24
CA GLN A 79 -12.09 12.56 7.29
C GLN A 79 -12.46 11.55 6.18
N VAL A 80 -11.97 11.74 4.95
CA VAL A 80 -12.19 10.80 3.84
C VAL A 80 -11.56 9.44 4.15
N GLU A 81 -10.32 9.40 4.65
CA GLU A 81 -9.66 8.14 5.03
C GLU A 81 -10.44 7.41 6.13
N ALA A 82 -10.97 8.13 7.12
CA ALA A 82 -11.81 7.55 8.17
C ALA A 82 -13.14 7.01 7.63
N ASP A 83 -13.80 7.72 6.73
CA ASP A 83 -15.06 7.26 6.12
C ASP A 83 -14.85 6.01 5.27
N VAL A 84 -13.75 5.95 4.51
CA VAL A 84 -13.37 4.74 3.79
C VAL A 84 -13.06 3.62 4.79
N ALA A 85 -12.27 3.87 5.84
CA ALA A 85 -11.96 2.86 6.85
C ALA A 85 -13.22 2.29 7.52
N ARG A 86 -14.16 3.14 7.96
CA ARG A 86 -15.47 2.74 8.52
C ARG A 86 -16.26 1.89 7.52
N LYS A 87 -16.31 2.30 6.25
CA LYS A 87 -16.97 1.53 5.18
C LYS A 87 -16.33 0.15 5.03
N LEU A 88 -14.99 0.06 5.03
CA LEU A 88 -14.29 -1.22 4.91
C LEU A 88 -14.54 -2.13 6.12
N VAL A 89 -14.51 -1.62 7.35
CA VAL A 89 -14.85 -2.40 8.57
C VAL A 89 -16.27 -2.97 8.47
N ARG A 90 -17.24 -2.18 8.00
CA ARG A 90 -18.62 -2.66 7.78
C ARG A 90 -18.68 -3.77 6.74
N ARG A 91 -17.96 -3.64 5.62
CA ARG A 91 -17.89 -4.67 4.57
C ARG A 91 -17.26 -5.96 5.08
N ILE A 92 -16.16 -5.87 5.83
CA ILE A 92 -15.51 -7.03 6.46
C ILE A 92 -16.48 -7.75 7.38
N SER A 93 -17.14 -7.00 8.26
CA SER A 93 -18.10 -7.55 9.23
C SER A 93 -19.31 -8.18 8.55
N ALA A 94 -19.69 -7.71 7.36
CA ALA A 94 -20.78 -8.25 6.55
C ALA A 94 -20.35 -9.43 5.65
N GLY A 95 -19.07 -9.81 5.63
CA GLY A 95 -18.56 -10.85 4.72
C GLY A 95 -18.40 -10.40 3.27
N ASP A 96 -18.48 -9.10 2.97
CA ASP A 96 -18.31 -8.54 1.62
C ASP A 96 -16.82 -8.32 1.30
N TYR A 97 -16.13 -9.43 1.06
CA TYR A 97 -14.74 -9.49 0.61
C TYR A 97 -14.48 -10.76 -0.19
N LEU A 98 -13.36 -10.77 -0.91
CA LEU A 98 -12.90 -11.93 -1.67
C LEU A 98 -11.69 -12.57 -1.00
N THR A 99 -11.59 -13.89 -1.06
CA THR A 99 -10.35 -14.62 -0.75
C THR A 99 -9.39 -14.57 -1.94
N ARG A 100 -8.09 -14.78 -1.69
CA ARG A 100 -7.08 -14.87 -2.76
C ARG A 100 -7.42 -15.96 -3.80
N GLN A 101 -8.01 -17.07 -3.36
CA GLN A 101 -8.47 -18.14 -4.25
C GLN A 101 -9.62 -17.65 -5.16
N GLN A 102 -10.66 -17.04 -4.60
CA GLN A 102 -11.77 -16.48 -5.39
C GLN A 102 -11.28 -15.45 -6.42
N VAL A 103 -10.37 -14.56 -6.00
CA VAL A 103 -9.76 -13.58 -6.91
C VAL A 103 -9.01 -14.28 -8.04
N HIS A 104 -8.17 -15.27 -7.73
CA HIS A 104 -7.43 -16.03 -8.74
C HIS A 104 -8.34 -16.71 -9.77
N ASP A 105 -9.48 -17.22 -9.33
CA ASP A 105 -10.42 -17.94 -10.19
C ASP A 105 -11.27 -17.00 -11.06
N LEU A 106 -11.56 -15.79 -10.56
CA LEU A 106 -12.28 -14.75 -11.32
C LEU A 106 -11.40 -14.03 -12.34
N LEU A 107 -10.09 -13.96 -12.10
CA LEU A 107 -9.17 -13.24 -12.97
C LEU A 107 -8.90 -13.98 -14.31
N PRO A 108 -8.83 -13.25 -15.43
CA PRO A 108 -8.42 -13.81 -16.72
C PRO A 108 -6.98 -14.35 -16.65
N ARG A 109 -6.51 -15.04 -17.69
CA ARG A 109 -5.16 -15.64 -17.73
C ARG A 109 -4.06 -14.60 -18.01
N GLU A 110 -3.98 -13.58 -17.17
CA GLU A 110 -2.97 -12.52 -17.22
C GLU A 110 -2.13 -12.49 -15.93
N THR A 111 -0.94 -11.89 -16.00
CA THR A 111 -0.11 -11.75 -14.81
C THR A 111 -0.54 -10.52 -14.03
N VAL A 112 -1.18 -10.74 -12.89
CA VAL A 112 -1.72 -9.71 -12.01
C VAL A 112 -1.01 -9.79 -10.67
N THR A 113 -0.36 -8.69 -10.28
CA THR A 113 0.40 -8.60 -9.04
C THR A 113 -0.17 -7.52 -8.13
N LEU A 114 -0.44 -7.89 -6.88
CA LEU A 114 -0.84 -6.99 -5.82
C LEU A 114 0.37 -6.53 -5.01
N PHE A 115 0.39 -5.25 -4.67
CA PHE A 115 1.38 -4.66 -3.76
C PHE A 115 0.70 -4.33 -2.43
N ARG A 116 1.12 -4.97 -1.35
CA ARG A 116 0.68 -4.64 0.02
C ARG A 116 1.42 -3.37 0.46
N MET A 117 0.76 -2.24 0.24
CA MET A 117 1.25 -0.90 0.55
C MET A 117 1.10 -0.65 2.05
N GLY A 118 2.17 -0.14 2.65
CA GLY A 118 2.12 0.40 4.01
C GLY A 118 1.49 1.79 4.08
N HIS A 119 1.49 2.37 5.27
CA HIS A 119 1.13 3.77 5.49
C HIS A 119 1.99 4.70 4.60
N PRO A 120 1.44 5.83 4.12
CA PRO A 120 2.18 6.87 3.41
C PRO A 120 3.46 7.25 4.14
N ARG A 121 4.59 7.27 3.44
CA ARG A 121 5.87 7.76 3.96
C ARG A 121 6.62 8.48 2.87
N LEU A 122 7.30 9.57 3.20
CA LEU A 122 8.24 10.16 2.26
C LEU A 122 9.41 9.21 2.00
N TRP A 123 9.85 9.19 0.75
CA TRP A 123 10.99 8.42 0.31
C TRP A 123 12.26 9.21 0.64
N ALA A 124 13.17 8.63 1.45
CA ALA A 124 14.30 9.33 2.05
C ALA A 124 15.17 10.13 1.05
N PHE A 125 15.36 9.64 -0.18
CA PHE A 125 16.11 10.36 -1.22
C PHE A 125 15.40 11.64 -1.69
N ALA A 126 14.07 11.64 -1.71
CA ALA A 126 13.26 12.81 -2.05
C ALA A 126 13.14 13.83 -0.91
N VAL A 127 13.37 13.41 0.35
CA VAL A 127 13.39 14.33 1.51
C VAL A 127 14.55 15.31 1.42
N ARG A 128 15.68 14.91 0.82
CA ARG A 128 16.81 15.81 0.50
C ARG A 128 16.42 16.99 -0.39
N GLN A 129 15.35 16.80 -1.17
CA GLN A 129 14.94 17.72 -2.21
C GLN A 129 13.93 18.77 -1.72
N ARG A 130 13.44 18.70 -0.47
CA ARG A 130 12.27 19.48 -0.02
C ARG A 130 12.30 19.78 1.49
N LEU A 131 12.93 20.88 1.88
CA LEU A 131 12.82 21.43 3.25
C LEU A 131 11.57 22.33 3.35
N PRO A 132 10.72 22.22 4.40
CA PRO A 132 9.76 23.27 4.74
C PRO A 132 10.44 24.64 4.85
N ARG A 133 9.73 25.74 4.54
CA ARG A 133 10.26 27.09 4.81
C ARG A 133 10.62 27.22 6.30
N ASN A 134 11.89 27.49 6.61
CA ASN A 134 12.48 27.55 7.96
C ASN A 134 12.75 26.21 8.67
N ALA A 135 12.89 25.10 7.95
CA ALA A 135 13.21 23.78 8.55
C ALA A 135 14.43 23.82 9.47
N GLU A 136 15.42 24.65 9.16
CA GLU A 136 16.63 24.87 9.95
C GLU A 136 16.37 25.43 11.36
N LYS A 137 15.19 26.04 11.60
CA LYS A 137 14.79 26.58 12.91
C LYS A 137 13.98 25.60 13.75
N ALA A 138 13.49 24.51 13.16
CA ALA A 138 12.59 23.56 13.80
C ALA A 138 13.30 22.29 14.31
N ILE A 139 14.54 22.06 13.89
CA ILE A 139 15.33 20.87 14.26
C ILE A 139 15.98 21.12 15.63
N PRO A 140 15.67 20.32 16.67
CA PRO A 140 16.33 20.44 17.96
C PRO A 140 17.83 20.14 17.85
N GLU A 141 18.67 20.95 18.51
CA GLU A 141 20.14 20.75 18.53
C GLU A 141 20.57 19.37 19.06
N SER A 142 19.70 18.70 19.81
CA SER A 142 19.90 17.36 20.37
C SER A 142 19.65 16.20 19.39
N PHE A 143 19.22 16.48 18.15
CA PHE A 143 18.92 15.44 17.16
C PHE A 143 20.18 15.04 16.40
N HIS A 144 20.55 13.76 16.46
CA HIS A 144 21.80 13.26 15.89
C HIS A 144 21.55 12.20 14.81
N ARG A 145 22.53 12.08 13.92
CA ARG A 145 22.57 11.23 12.73
C ARG A 145 22.07 9.79 12.99
N ASP A 146 21.11 9.31 12.21
CA ASP A 146 20.80 7.88 12.17
C ASP A 146 21.97 7.14 11.51
N ILE A 147 22.64 6.30 12.30
CA ILE A 147 23.82 5.51 11.94
C ILE A 147 23.50 4.25 11.14
N THR A 148 22.23 3.94 10.91
CA THR A 148 21.80 2.71 10.22
C THR A 148 21.44 2.91 8.75
N GLY A 149 21.32 4.15 8.28
CA GLY A 149 21.04 4.51 6.88
C GLY A 149 22.28 4.99 6.12
N PRO A 150 22.46 4.65 4.83
CA PRO A 150 23.69 4.96 4.11
C PRO A 150 23.89 6.46 3.83
N TYR A 151 22.85 7.30 3.90
CA TYR A 151 22.92 8.72 3.51
C TYR A 151 21.84 9.58 4.21
N THR A 152 21.97 9.85 5.50
CA THR A 152 21.05 10.75 6.24
C THR A 152 21.80 11.77 7.10
N THR A 153 21.63 13.06 6.83
CA THR A 153 21.98 14.14 7.77
C THR A 153 20.93 14.21 8.91
N PRO A 154 21.19 14.85 10.06
CA PRO A 154 20.19 15.03 11.12
C PRO A 154 18.90 15.69 10.64
N GLU A 155 18.99 16.62 9.68
CA GLU A 155 17.87 17.27 9.01
C GLU A 155 17.03 16.25 8.23
N GLU A 156 17.67 15.36 7.48
CA GLU A 156 17.01 14.30 6.69
C GLU A 156 16.33 13.25 7.59
N ALA A 157 16.97 12.91 8.72
CA ALA A 157 16.41 12.00 9.71
C ALA A 157 15.25 12.63 10.49
N TRP A 158 15.36 13.91 10.87
CA TRP A 158 14.30 14.65 11.54
C TRP A 158 13.10 14.84 10.60
N LEU A 159 13.30 15.25 9.35
CA LEU A 159 12.22 15.37 8.37
C LEU A 159 11.61 14.03 7.99
N GLY A 160 12.40 12.96 7.87
CA GLY A 160 11.87 11.61 7.66
C GLY A 160 11.00 11.11 8.82
N MET A 161 11.22 11.63 10.04
CA MET A 161 10.42 11.32 11.23
C MET A 161 9.20 12.24 11.42
N TYR A 162 9.29 13.54 11.07
CA TYR A 162 8.24 14.54 11.37
C TYR A 162 7.42 14.96 10.14
N VAL A 163 7.90 14.73 8.91
CA VAL A 163 7.06 14.75 7.69
C VAL A 163 6.45 13.36 7.47
N ALA A 164 5.90 12.81 8.56
CA ALA A 164 5.20 11.54 8.57
C ALA A 164 3.83 11.63 7.89
N ASP A 165 3.34 12.84 7.61
CA ASP A 165 2.09 13.06 6.91
C ASP A 165 2.30 13.29 5.40
N ALA A 166 2.61 12.20 4.70
CA ALA A 166 2.72 12.23 3.24
C ALA A 166 1.35 12.30 2.54
N THR A 167 0.25 12.60 3.26
CA THR A 167 -1.05 12.92 2.66
C THR A 167 -1.06 14.35 2.10
N HIS A 168 -0.25 15.26 2.65
CA HIS A 168 -0.16 16.67 2.25
C HIS A 168 0.96 16.94 1.22
N LEU A 169 1.07 16.13 0.15
CA LEU A 169 2.11 16.31 -0.87
C LEU A 169 2.12 17.69 -1.56
N GLY A 170 0.98 18.39 -1.59
CA GLY A 170 0.86 19.73 -2.17
C GLY A 170 1.47 20.85 -1.34
N GLU A 171 1.80 20.59 -0.07
CA GLU A 171 2.40 21.56 0.85
C GLU A 171 3.94 21.52 0.83
N LEU A 172 4.51 20.52 0.14
CA LEU A 172 5.96 20.34 0.02
C LEU A 172 6.47 21.07 -1.23
N ASP A 173 7.27 22.12 -1.04
CA ASP A 173 7.95 22.81 -2.14
C ASP A 173 8.83 21.82 -2.90
N ALA A 174 8.72 21.82 -4.22
CA ALA A 174 9.11 20.70 -5.02
C ALA A 174 10.61 20.58 -5.32
N ARG A 175 11.35 21.64 -5.04
CA ARG A 175 12.67 21.88 -5.60
C ARG A 175 13.66 22.31 -4.51
N VAL A 176 14.71 21.52 -4.33
CA VAL A 176 15.97 21.96 -3.72
C VAL A 176 17.04 21.83 -4.78
N GLU A 177 17.66 22.96 -5.09
CA GLU A 177 18.74 23.07 -6.07
C GLU A 177 19.93 22.20 -5.62
N GLY A 178 20.51 21.42 -6.56
CA GLY A 178 21.67 20.54 -6.28
C GLY A 178 21.34 19.17 -5.69
N ALA A 179 20.06 18.83 -5.46
CA ALA A 179 19.67 17.57 -4.82
C ALA A 179 19.46 16.38 -5.79
N GLY A 180 20.07 16.41 -6.98
CA GLY A 180 20.07 15.29 -7.94
C GLY A 180 18.70 14.97 -8.56
N LEU A 181 17.87 15.99 -8.80
CA LEU A 181 16.52 15.86 -9.40
C LEU A 181 16.51 15.16 -10.76
N ASP A 182 17.64 15.18 -11.48
CA ASP A 182 17.79 14.61 -12.82
C ASP A 182 18.07 13.09 -12.82
N GLU A 183 18.32 12.48 -11.65
CA GLU A 183 18.48 11.03 -11.57
C GLU A 183 17.11 10.32 -11.62
N ASP A 184 16.86 9.59 -12.71
CA ASP A 184 15.63 8.84 -13.01
C ASP A 184 15.18 7.85 -11.89
N ARG A 185 16.11 7.45 -11.01
CA ARG A 185 15.85 6.60 -9.84
C ARG A 185 15.13 7.33 -8.69
N GLN A 186 15.11 8.66 -8.71
CA GLN A 186 14.61 9.52 -7.65
C GLN A 186 13.28 10.21 -8.00
N GLN A 187 12.67 9.89 -9.14
CA GLN A 187 11.41 10.50 -9.60
C GLN A 187 10.18 9.98 -8.85
N ARG A 188 10.23 9.85 -7.52
CA ARG A 188 9.09 9.48 -6.66
C ARG A 188 9.33 10.02 -5.26
N LEU A 189 8.37 10.77 -4.74
CA LEU A 189 8.49 11.36 -3.40
C LEU A 189 8.06 10.48 -2.27
N ARG A 190 7.20 9.50 -2.55
CA ARG A 190 6.41 8.85 -1.52
C ARG A 190 6.25 7.36 -1.75
N LEU A 191 6.34 6.60 -0.67
CA LEU A 191 5.94 5.21 -0.57
C LEU A 191 4.60 5.06 0.15
N GLY A 192 4.01 3.87 0.05
CA GLY A 192 2.76 3.55 0.74
C GLY A 192 1.54 4.22 0.10
N MET A 193 0.39 4.07 0.75
CA MET A 193 -0.90 4.52 0.22
C MET A 193 -1.80 4.97 1.36
N SER A 194 -2.54 6.07 1.23
CA SER A 194 -3.68 6.45 2.08
C SER A 194 -4.94 5.82 1.53
N LEU A 195 -5.92 5.50 2.38
CA LEU A 195 -7.24 5.09 1.88
C LEU A 195 -7.97 6.23 1.15
N ALA A 196 -7.54 7.49 1.35
CA ALA A 196 -8.07 8.67 0.68
C ALA A 196 -7.30 9.08 -0.58
N ASP A 197 -6.21 8.39 -0.94
CA ASP A 197 -5.41 8.77 -2.09
C ASP A 197 -6.17 8.70 -3.41
N THR A 198 -5.81 9.62 -4.31
CA THR A 198 -6.19 9.58 -5.72
C THR A 198 -5.35 8.56 -6.50
N TYR A 199 -5.85 8.12 -7.66
CA TYR A 199 -5.12 7.21 -8.55
C TYR A 199 -3.72 7.74 -8.94
N ARG A 200 -3.52 9.07 -9.03
CA ARG A 200 -2.22 9.68 -9.34
C ARG A 200 -1.20 9.44 -8.23
N GLN A 201 -1.62 9.66 -6.99
CA GLN A 201 -0.78 9.42 -5.80
C GLN A 201 -0.46 7.94 -5.66
N VAL A 202 -1.48 7.08 -5.80
CA VAL A 202 -1.30 5.63 -5.72
C VAL A 202 -0.36 5.12 -6.81
N TRP A 203 -0.51 5.56 -8.07
CA TRP A 203 0.41 5.21 -9.15
C TRP A 203 1.83 5.67 -8.86
N SER A 204 2.00 6.94 -8.42
CA SER A 204 3.31 7.48 -8.08
C SER A 204 4.01 6.62 -7.03
N SER A 205 3.28 6.20 -5.99
CA SER A 205 3.83 5.29 -4.97
C SER A 205 4.05 3.86 -5.48
N ALA A 206 3.15 3.33 -6.30
CA ALA A 206 3.16 1.95 -6.77
C ALA A 206 4.12 1.67 -7.92
N ARG A 207 4.57 2.67 -8.68
CA ARG A 207 5.39 2.43 -9.87
C ARG A 207 6.87 2.15 -9.59
N GLY A 208 7.33 2.22 -8.34
CA GLY A 208 8.76 2.11 -8.00
C GLY A 208 9.39 0.73 -8.18
N HIS A 209 10.54 0.51 -7.54
CA HIS A 209 11.40 -0.67 -7.77
C HIS A 209 10.90 -1.93 -7.04
N TRP A 210 10.17 -2.79 -7.74
CA TRP A 210 9.63 -4.04 -7.19
C TRP A 210 10.36 -5.28 -7.71
N ARG A 211 10.38 -6.32 -6.89
CA ARG A 211 10.74 -7.68 -7.33
C ARG A 211 9.51 -8.33 -7.98
N VAL A 212 9.27 -8.01 -9.23
CA VAL A 212 8.19 -8.56 -10.07
C VAL A 212 8.77 -9.19 -11.33
N SER A 213 7.96 -9.99 -12.03
CA SER A 213 8.34 -10.43 -13.37
C SER A 213 8.08 -9.30 -14.36
N PRO A 214 8.96 -9.09 -15.37
CA PRO A 214 8.72 -8.08 -16.41
C PRO A 214 7.49 -8.37 -17.27
N ASN A 215 6.91 -9.57 -17.19
CA ASN A 215 5.64 -9.91 -17.83
C ASN A 215 4.39 -9.54 -17.00
N THR A 216 4.56 -8.78 -15.91
CA THR A 216 3.44 -8.31 -15.09
C THR A 216 2.68 -7.25 -15.85
N THR A 217 1.49 -7.60 -16.34
CA THR A 217 0.62 -6.69 -17.11
C THR A 217 -0.12 -5.72 -16.20
N TYR A 218 -0.57 -6.21 -15.03
CA TYR A 218 -1.39 -5.43 -14.10
C TYR A 218 -0.76 -5.33 -12.71
N ILE A 219 -0.75 -4.12 -12.17
CA ILE A 219 -0.38 -3.84 -10.78
C ILE A 219 -1.61 -3.38 -9.99
N VAL A 220 -1.71 -3.88 -8.76
CA VAL A 220 -2.88 -3.67 -7.89
C VAL A 220 -2.39 -3.23 -6.52
N PRO A 221 -2.20 -1.92 -6.29
CA PRO A 221 -1.81 -1.42 -4.98
C PRO A 221 -2.95 -1.64 -3.98
N SER A 222 -2.60 -2.15 -2.80
CA SER A 222 -3.56 -2.52 -1.77
C SER A 222 -3.09 -2.07 -0.41
N ARG A 223 -3.97 -1.48 0.40
CA ARG A 223 -3.69 -1.18 1.82
C ARG A 223 -4.78 -1.84 2.66
N LEU A 224 -4.37 -2.60 3.67
CA LEU A 224 -5.29 -3.31 4.59
C LEU A 224 -6.27 -4.24 3.83
N GLY A 225 -5.80 -4.82 2.71
CA GLY A 225 -6.60 -5.65 1.80
C GLY A 225 -7.47 -4.89 0.80
N TYR A 226 -7.61 -3.56 0.89
CA TYR A 226 -8.43 -2.76 -0.02
C TYR A 226 -7.66 -2.33 -1.27
N CYS A 227 -8.23 -2.61 -2.44
CA CYS A 227 -7.66 -2.32 -3.75
C CYS A 227 -8.45 -1.18 -4.43
N PRO A 228 -8.11 0.09 -4.21
CA PRO A 228 -8.89 1.21 -4.77
C PRO A 228 -8.77 1.32 -6.29
N PHE A 229 -7.61 0.95 -6.85
CA PHE A 229 -7.29 1.15 -8.26
C PHE A 229 -6.57 -0.07 -8.84
N VAL A 230 -6.78 -0.27 -10.14
CA VAL A 230 -6.03 -1.24 -10.95
C VAL A 230 -5.33 -0.48 -12.06
N PHE A 231 -4.04 -0.76 -12.23
CA PHE A 231 -3.25 -0.15 -13.29
C PHE A 231 -2.74 -1.20 -14.26
N ARG A 232 -2.80 -0.88 -15.54
CA ARG A 232 -2.15 -1.61 -16.63
C ARG A 232 -0.81 -0.95 -16.91
N VAL A 233 0.27 -1.72 -16.86
CA VAL A 233 1.59 -1.21 -17.30
C VAL A 233 1.63 -1.22 -18.81
N ALA A 234 2.16 -0.16 -19.42
CA ALA A 234 2.29 -0.08 -20.88
C ALA A 234 3.23 -1.19 -21.41
N GLU A 235 3.08 -1.57 -22.67
CA GLU A 235 4.04 -2.49 -23.31
C GLU A 235 5.44 -1.87 -23.32
N GLY A 236 6.45 -2.62 -22.88
CA GLY A 236 7.80 -2.08 -22.69
C GLY A 236 7.94 -1.08 -21.53
N GLY A 237 6.86 -0.81 -20.78
CA GLY A 237 6.81 0.15 -19.67
C GLY A 237 7.51 -0.32 -18.39
N TRP A 238 8.27 -1.42 -18.43
CA TRP A 238 9.10 -1.90 -17.32
C TRP A 238 10.57 -1.59 -17.58
N ARG A 239 11.15 -0.73 -16.75
CA ARG A 239 12.60 -0.53 -16.67
C ARG A 239 13.20 -1.50 -15.68
N CYS A 240 14.29 -2.19 -16.05
CA CYS A 240 15.07 -3.01 -15.15
C CYS A 240 16.19 -2.18 -14.50
N ASP A 241 16.25 -2.17 -13.18
CA ASP A 241 17.32 -1.55 -12.41
C ASP A 241 18.09 -2.62 -11.62
N SER A 242 19.37 -2.76 -11.94
CA SER A 242 20.30 -3.60 -11.17
C SER A 242 20.89 -2.79 -10.02
N PHE A 243 20.89 -3.39 -8.83
CA PHE A 243 21.46 -2.82 -7.61
C PHE A 243 22.68 -3.65 -7.21
N ASP A 244 23.78 -3.02 -6.83
CA ASP A 244 25.04 -3.71 -6.49
C ASP A 244 24.81 -4.82 -5.44
N GLY A 245 25.20 -6.05 -5.79
CA GLY A 245 25.03 -7.24 -4.93
C GLY A 245 23.57 -7.72 -4.75
N GLY A 246 22.61 -7.15 -5.48
CA GLY A 246 21.18 -7.44 -5.35
C GLY A 246 20.56 -8.14 -6.57
N GLN A 247 19.34 -8.65 -6.38
CA GLN A 247 18.48 -9.09 -7.49
C GLN A 247 17.87 -7.88 -8.21
N ASP A 248 17.70 -8.01 -9.52
CA ASP A 248 17.03 -7.03 -10.37
C ASP A 248 15.67 -6.60 -9.82
N ARG A 249 15.38 -5.31 -9.96
CA ARG A 249 14.07 -4.74 -9.62
C ARG A 249 13.53 -3.99 -10.82
N TYR A 250 12.21 -3.98 -10.94
CA TYR A 250 11.53 -3.35 -12.06
C TYR A 250 10.74 -2.14 -11.60
N MET A 251 10.87 -1.05 -12.35
CA MET A 251 10.12 0.19 -12.18
C MET A 251 9.17 0.34 -13.36
N ALA A 252 7.89 0.62 -13.08
CA ALA A 252 6.94 0.95 -14.13
C ALA A 252 7.15 2.42 -14.53
N THR A 253 7.56 2.66 -15.77
CA THR A 253 7.82 4.00 -16.29
C THR A 253 6.56 4.65 -16.86
N GLU A 254 5.62 3.83 -17.33
CA GLU A 254 4.41 4.28 -17.99
C GLU A 254 3.28 3.26 -17.79
N GLY A 255 2.05 3.77 -17.69
CA GLY A 255 0.89 2.90 -17.57
C GLY A 255 -0.43 3.64 -17.68
N TYR A 256 -1.49 2.94 -17.33
CA TYR A 256 -2.86 3.40 -17.43
C TYR A 256 -3.62 3.03 -16.18
N TRP A 257 -4.36 3.97 -15.61
CA TRP A 257 -5.44 3.64 -14.70
C TRP A 257 -6.67 3.23 -15.51
N ILE A 258 -7.30 2.11 -15.13
CA ILE A 258 -8.53 1.63 -15.74
C ILE A 258 -9.72 2.20 -14.94
N ASP A 259 -10.35 3.25 -15.47
CA ASP A 259 -11.54 3.89 -14.88
C ASP A 259 -12.78 3.06 -15.23
N VAL A 260 -13.13 2.13 -14.33
CA VAL A 260 -14.25 1.18 -14.52
C VAL A 260 -15.60 1.89 -14.65
N GLU A 261 -15.79 3.00 -13.93
CA GLU A 261 -17.07 3.71 -13.89
C GLU A 261 -17.36 4.43 -15.22
N ARG A 262 -16.31 4.94 -15.88
CA ARG A 262 -16.42 5.64 -17.16
C ARG A 262 -15.92 4.83 -18.35
N GLU A 263 -15.57 3.57 -18.13
CA GLU A 263 -15.08 2.61 -19.13
C GLU A 263 -13.97 3.18 -20.03
N ARG A 264 -12.99 3.86 -19.41
CA ARG A 264 -11.90 4.55 -20.12
C ARG A 264 -10.53 4.27 -19.52
N LEU A 265 -9.49 4.42 -20.34
CA LEU A 265 -8.11 4.42 -19.87
C LEU A 265 -7.65 5.85 -19.59
N ILE A 266 -7.11 6.06 -18.41
CA ILE A 266 -6.42 7.29 -18.04
C ILE A 266 -4.92 7.02 -18.13
N HIS A 267 -4.27 7.64 -19.11
CA HIS A 267 -2.83 7.53 -19.31
C HIS A 267 -2.09 8.23 -18.16
N LEU A 268 -1.09 7.53 -17.63
CA LEU A 268 -0.22 7.96 -16.55
C LEU A 268 1.19 8.07 -17.11
N GLY A 269 1.47 9.22 -17.69
CA GLY A 269 2.72 9.51 -18.39
C GLY A 269 3.87 9.84 -17.45
N ALA A 270 4.87 10.53 -18.02
CA ALA A 270 6.09 10.87 -17.31
C ALA A 270 5.83 11.61 -15.98
N PRO A 271 6.63 11.35 -14.94
CA PRO A 271 6.57 12.06 -13.67
C PRO A 271 6.80 13.56 -13.87
N ASP A 272 5.96 14.38 -13.24
CA ASP A 272 6.11 15.83 -13.31
C ASP A 272 6.92 16.36 -12.11
N PRO A 273 8.16 16.86 -12.30
CA PRO A 273 8.95 17.42 -11.21
C PRO A 273 8.25 18.59 -10.51
N GLU A 274 7.37 19.30 -11.22
CA GLU A 274 6.63 20.45 -10.70
C GLU A 274 5.42 20.08 -9.86
N ASP A 275 4.88 18.87 -10.07
CA ASP A 275 3.70 18.38 -9.37
C ASP A 275 4.06 17.14 -8.56
N SER A 276 5.04 17.29 -7.68
CA SER A 276 5.39 16.27 -6.71
C SER A 276 5.72 14.88 -7.29
N TRP A 277 6.25 14.86 -8.52
CA TRP A 277 6.50 13.65 -9.30
C TRP A 277 5.26 12.76 -9.50
N LEU A 278 4.07 13.37 -9.41
CA LEU A 278 2.83 12.76 -9.85
C LEU A 278 2.87 12.59 -11.38
N PRO A 279 2.19 11.58 -11.93
CA PRO A 279 2.14 11.40 -13.38
C PRO A 279 1.43 12.59 -14.04
N LYS A 280 1.91 12.98 -15.21
CA LYS A 280 1.10 13.73 -16.16
C LYS A 280 -0.06 12.85 -16.62
N VAL A 281 -1.24 13.43 -16.71
CA VAL A 281 -2.48 12.69 -16.97
C VAL A 281 -3.13 13.15 -18.26
N SER A 282 -3.55 12.19 -19.06
CA SER A 282 -4.43 12.41 -20.21
C SER A 282 -5.43 11.25 -20.33
N VAL A 283 -6.55 11.48 -21.02
CA VAL A 283 -7.45 10.37 -21.39
C VAL A 283 -6.85 9.70 -22.61
N ALA A 284 -6.64 8.39 -22.57
CA ALA A 284 -6.12 7.66 -23.72
C ALA A 284 -7.14 7.70 -24.87
N ALA A 285 -6.65 7.76 -26.10
CA ALA A 285 -7.50 7.71 -27.29
C ALA A 285 -8.13 6.32 -27.48
N GLU A 286 -7.43 5.27 -27.05
CA GLU A 286 -7.93 3.90 -27.08
C GLU A 286 -8.81 3.57 -25.86
N PRO A 287 -9.90 2.82 -26.06
CA PRO A 287 -10.69 2.30 -24.94
C PRO A 287 -9.95 1.14 -24.22
N PRO A 288 -10.32 0.84 -22.97
CA PRO A 288 -9.86 -0.38 -22.30
C PRO A 288 -10.28 -1.62 -23.09
N SER A 289 -9.42 -2.63 -23.17
CA SER A 289 -9.80 -3.93 -23.71
C SER A 289 -10.81 -4.63 -22.80
N GLU A 290 -11.50 -5.67 -23.32
CA GLU A 290 -12.36 -6.51 -22.49
C GLU A 290 -11.62 -7.15 -21.31
N VAL A 291 -10.36 -7.54 -21.53
CA VAL A 291 -9.49 -8.10 -20.48
C VAL A 291 -9.18 -7.06 -19.42
N ASP A 292 -8.87 -5.81 -19.83
CA ASP A 292 -8.65 -4.70 -18.89
C ASP A 292 -9.88 -4.49 -18.00
N MET A 293 -11.07 -4.44 -18.60
CA MET A 293 -12.32 -4.28 -17.87
C MET A 293 -12.61 -5.47 -16.96
N GLN A 294 -12.31 -6.70 -17.38
CA GLN A 294 -12.52 -7.89 -16.55
C GLN A 294 -11.61 -7.86 -15.31
N VAL A 295 -10.31 -7.56 -15.47
CA VAL A 295 -9.37 -7.43 -14.35
C VAL A 295 -9.81 -6.30 -13.43
N ALA A 296 -10.13 -5.13 -13.98
CA ALA A 296 -10.49 -3.96 -13.20
C ALA A 296 -11.82 -4.13 -12.45
N ARG A 297 -12.87 -4.71 -13.05
CA ARG A 297 -14.14 -5.00 -12.37
C ARG A 297 -13.99 -6.05 -11.26
N THR A 298 -13.03 -6.97 -11.41
CA THR A 298 -12.72 -8.01 -10.40
C THR A 298 -12.03 -7.43 -9.16
N LEU A 299 -11.32 -6.30 -9.28
CA LEU A 299 -10.38 -5.86 -8.24
C LEU A 299 -10.59 -4.40 -7.77
N SER A 300 -10.97 -3.49 -8.66
CA SER A 300 -11.14 -2.08 -8.33
C SER A 300 -12.25 -1.88 -7.30
N GLY A 301 -11.94 -1.17 -6.21
CA GLY A 301 -12.82 -0.98 -5.07
C GLY A 301 -13.12 -2.26 -4.27
N LYS A 302 -12.44 -3.38 -4.55
CA LYS A 302 -12.66 -4.65 -3.83
C LYS A 302 -11.78 -4.74 -2.59
N LEU A 303 -12.26 -5.56 -1.67
CA LEU A 303 -11.55 -5.92 -0.47
C LEU A 303 -11.16 -7.39 -0.56
N ILE A 304 -9.88 -7.68 -0.30
CA ILE A 304 -9.32 -9.03 -0.41
C ILE A 304 -8.79 -9.44 0.97
N ALA A 305 -9.23 -10.60 1.45
CA ALA A 305 -8.64 -11.26 2.62
C ALA A 305 -7.27 -11.80 2.22
N LEU A 306 -6.23 -10.99 2.43
CA LEU A 306 -4.84 -11.30 2.04
C LEU A 306 -4.16 -12.32 2.96
N GLY A 307 -4.80 -12.68 4.08
CA GLY A 307 -4.15 -13.47 5.11
C GLY A 307 -3.34 -12.62 6.08
N ALA A 308 -2.78 -13.30 7.08
CA ALA A 308 -1.76 -12.77 7.97
C ALA A 308 -0.61 -12.08 7.21
N ALA A 309 -0.01 -11.05 7.82
CA ALA A 309 1.13 -10.32 7.29
C ALA A 309 2.27 -11.28 6.92
N GLN A 310 2.77 -11.11 5.70
CA GLN A 310 3.90 -11.85 5.17
C GLN A 310 5.07 -10.89 4.93
N LYS A 311 6.30 -11.40 5.05
CA LYS A 311 7.50 -10.61 4.74
C LYS A 311 7.53 -10.11 3.29
N ASN A 312 6.87 -10.84 2.38
CA ASN A 312 6.77 -10.43 0.98
C ASN A 312 5.54 -9.54 0.77
N ILE A 313 5.80 -8.28 0.44
CA ILE A 313 4.78 -7.27 0.14
C ILE A 313 4.23 -7.39 -1.29
N THR A 314 4.86 -8.21 -2.13
CA THR A 314 4.42 -8.46 -3.51
C THR A 314 3.70 -9.80 -3.59
N ILE A 315 2.40 -9.79 -3.86
CA ILE A 315 1.53 -10.96 -3.90
C ILE A 315 1.06 -11.19 -5.33
N ARG A 316 1.37 -12.35 -5.92
CA ARG A 316 0.80 -12.72 -7.22
C ARG A 316 -0.64 -13.15 -7.01
N LEU A 317 -1.58 -12.46 -7.65
CA LEU A 317 -3.00 -12.83 -7.67
C LEU A 317 -3.30 -13.79 -8.82
N ARG A 318 -2.58 -13.63 -9.93
CA ARG A 318 -2.68 -14.48 -11.11
C ARG A 318 -1.35 -14.48 -11.85
N GLN A 319 -1.04 -15.61 -12.49
CA GLN A 319 0.12 -15.71 -13.36
C GLN A 319 -0.33 -16.32 -14.69
N LYS A 320 0.06 -15.69 -15.80
CA LYS A 320 -0.20 -16.22 -17.13
C LYS A 320 0.32 -17.67 -17.23
N ASN A 321 -0.54 -18.56 -17.70
CA ASN A 321 -0.28 -20.00 -17.90
C ASN A 321 0.04 -20.81 -16.62
N ARG A 322 -0.30 -20.32 -15.42
CA ARG A 322 -0.09 -21.06 -14.16
C ARG A 322 -1.26 -20.94 -13.20
N THR A 323 -1.58 -22.05 -12.54
CA THR A 323 -2.49 -22.09 -11.40
C THR A 323 -1.70 -21.87 -10.12
N LEU A 324 -2.07 -20.87 -9.33
CA LEU A 324 -1.48 -20.63 -8.01
C LEU A 324 -2.12 -21.56 -6.96
N ARG A 325 -1.34 -22.01 -5.99
CA ARG A 325 -1.84 -22.76 -4.82
C ARG A 325 -1.83 -21.82 -3.62
N PHE A 326 -2.97 -21.71 -2.94
CA PHE A 326 -3.17 -20.85 -1.77
C PHE A 326 -3.40 -21.69 -0.52
#